data_AF-A0A098MF46-F1
#
_entry.id   AF-A0A098MF46-F1
#
_cell.length_a   1.000
_cell.length_b   1.000
_cell.length_c   1.000
_cell.angle_alpha   90.00
_cell.angle_beta   90.00
_cell.angle_gamma   90.00
#
_symmetry.space_group_name_H-M   'P 1'
#
loop_
_entity.id
_entity.type
_entity.pdbx_description
1 polymer ?
#
loop_
_entity_poly.entity_id
_entity_poly.type
_entity_poly.pdbx_seq_one_letter_code
_entity_poly.pdbx_strand_id
1 'polypeptide(L)'
;MNNEETSSLLAVIKTAFPEFEITQEVIQLWHLFLQEIPYARAQLNLRDHIAISRFAPRIADVIREDRLQPQSVYDIQRLENQMDMLELEEYHLTENAKPMPDYVREQLQATFSKLKVNPDES
;
A
#
# COMPACT_ATOMS: atom_id res chain seq x y z
N MET A 1 -13.98 17.68 17.13
CA MET A 1 -15.43 17.54 16.87
C MET A 1 -16.21 17.48 18.18
N ASN A 2 -17.53 17.68 18.14
CA ASN A 2 -18.41 17.69 19.31
C ASN A 2 -18.83 16.27 19.77
N ASN A 3 -19.44 16.16 20.96
CA ASN A 3 -19.96 14.90 21.49
C ASN A 3 -21.02 14.25 20.57
N GLU A 4 -21.90 15.04 19.97
CA GLU A 4 -22.93 14.55 19.04
C GLU A 4 -22.33 13.99 17.74
N GLU A 5 -21.29 14.64 17.22
CA GLU A 5 -20.57 14.18 16.04
C GLU A 5 -19.83 12.87 16.33
N THR A 6 -19.24 12.76 17.53
CA THR A 6 -18.57 11.54 17.98
C THR A 6 -19.55 10.38 18.14
N SER A 7 -20.72 10.61 18.75
CA SER A 7 -21.73 9.56 18.91
C SER A 7 -22.31 9.12 17.57
N SER A 8 -22.49 10.04 16.62
CA SER A 8 -22.88 9.72 15.24
C SER A 8 -21.83 8.82 14.57
N LEU A 9 -20.55 9.14 14.72
CA LEU A 9 -19.46 8.34 14.14
C LEU A 9 -19.41 6.92 14.74
N LEU A 10 -19.57 6.79 16.05
CA LEU A 10 -19.64 5.50 16.74
C LEU A 10 -20.87 4.68 16.33
N ALA A 11 -22.02 5.33 16.08
CA ALA A 11 -23.21 4.66 15.59
C ALA A 11 -22.98 4.04 14.20
N VAL A 12 -22.26 4.75 13.32
CA VAL A 12 -21.85 4.20 12.01
C VAL A 12 -20.93 2.99 12.20
N ILE A 13 -19.96 3.06 13.12
CA ILE A 13 -19.07 1.94 13.43
C ILE A 13 -19.87 0.72 13.92
N LYS A 14 -20.81 0.89 14.85
CA LYS A 14 -21.68 -0.19 15.33
C LYS A 14 -22.53 -0.82 14.23
N THR A 15 -22.98 0.00 13.28
CA THR A 15 -23.79 -0.45 12.15
C THR A 15 -22.96 -1.28 11.16
N ALA A 16 -21.71 -0.87 10.89
CA ALA A 16 -20.80 -1.62 10.02
C ALA A 16 -20.20 -2.85 10.71
N PHE A 17 -20.00 -2.78 12.03
CA PHE A 17 -19.36 -3.82 12.84
C PHE A 17 -20.26 -4.17 14.04
N PRO A 18 -21.19 -5.13 13.89
CA PRO A 18 -22.16 -5.48 14.94
C PRO A 18 -21.52 -5.94 16.26
N GLU A 19 -20.32 -6.52 16.22
CA GLU A 19 -19.55 -6.98 17.38
C GLU A 19 -18.93 -5.82 18.20
N PHE A 20 -18.89 -4.61 17.66
CA PHE A 20 -18.31 -3.47 18.36
C PHE A 20 -19.19 -3.05 19.55
N GLU A 21 -18.64 -2.99 20.76
CA GLU A 21 -19.39 -2.58 21.95
C GLU A 21 -19.23 -1.07 22.20
N ILE A 22 -20.36 -0.37 22.31
CA ILE A 22 -20.38 1.05 22.68
C ILE A 22 -20.71 1.12 24.17
N THR A 23 -19.67 1.31 24.99
CA THR A 23 -19.82 1.67 26.41
C THR A 23 -19.57 3.16 26.62
N GLN A 24 -19.92 3.68 27.79
CA GLN A 24 -19.74 5.09 28.09
C GLN A 24 -18.27 5.50 28.16
N GLU A 25 -17.41 4.59 28.64
CA GLU A 25 -15.96 4.75 28.68
C GLU A 25 -15.38 4.83 27.25
N VAL A 26 -15.89 4.02 26.33
CA VAL A 26 -15.51 4.05 24.91
C VAL A 26 -15.88 5.39 24.30
N ILE A 27 -17.10 5.89 24.53
CA ILE A 27 -17.54 7.20 23.99
C ILE A 27 -16.62 8.31 24.50
N GLN A 28 -16.30 8.33 25.80
CA GLN A 28 -15.42 9.35 26.39
C GLN A 28 -14.01 9.29 25.82
N LEU A 29 -13.46 8.09 25.67
CA LEU A 29 -12.13 7.87 25.10
C LEU A 29 -12.07 8.36 23.66
N TRP A 30 -13.03 7.94 22.83
CA TRP A 30 -13.11 8.35 21.43
C TRP A 30 -13.29 9.86 21.30
N HIS A 31 -14.16 10.45 22.12
CA HIS A 31 -14.35 11.89 22.15
C HIS A 31 -13.04 12.62 22.45
N LEU A 32 -12.27 12.17 23.47
CA LEU A 32 -10.99 12.76 23.86
C LEU A 32 -9.98 12.83 22.68
N PHE A 33 -9.91 11.78 21.87
CA PHE A 33 -8.96 11.74 20.75
C PHE A 33 -9.47 12.40 19.46
N LEU A 34 -10.79 12.56 19.32
CA LEU A 34 -11.41 13.14 18.12
C LEU A 34 -11.66 14.67 18.24
N GLN A 35 -11.34 15.28 19.39
CA GLN A 35 -11.59 16.72 19.62
C GLN A 35 -10.91 17.62 18.57
N GLU A 36 -9.68 17.29 18.22
CA GLU A 36 -8.85 18.08 17.30
C GLU A 36 -9.12 17.78 15.81
N ILE A 37 -9.98 16.81 15.51
CA ILE A 37 -10.19 16.34 14.13
C ILE A 37 -11.52 16.85 13.58
N PRO A 38 -11.53 17.43 12.35
CA PRO A 38 -12.76 17.78 11.67
C PRO A 38 -13.64 16.56 11.40
N TYR A 39 -14.94 16.65 11.69
CA TYR A 39 -15.88 15.54 11.52
C TYR A 39 -15.87 14.93 10.11
N ALA A 40 -15.87 15.79 9.08
CA ALA A 40 -15.81 15.34 7.68
C ALA A 40 -14.57 14.48 7.37
N ARG A 41 -13.41 14.79 7.99
CA ARG A 41 -12.17 14.02 7.83
C ARG A 41 -12.32 12.64 8.48
N ALA A 42 -12.83 12.59 9.71
CA ALA A 42 -13.06 11.34 10.42
C ALA A 42 -14.06 10.43 9.69
N GLN A 43 -15.13 10.99 9.13
CA GLN A 43 -16.08 10.23 8.32
C GLN A 43 -15.42 9.62 7.07
N LEU A 44 -14.59 10.39 6.38
CA LEU A 44 -13.87 9.92 5.19
C LEU A 44 -12.90 8.80 5.55
N ASN A 45 -12.10 8.96 6.60
CA ASN A 45 -11.17 7.94 7.08
C ASN A 45 -11.90 6.65 7.49
N LEU A 46 -13.01 6.79 8.20
CA LEU A 46 -13.85 5.66 8.61
C LEU A 46 -14.44 4.92 7.41
N ARG A 47 -14.98 5.65 6.43
CA ARG A 47 -15.51 5.06 5.20
C ARG A 47 -14.45 4.26 4.45
N ASP A 48 -13.27 4.83 4.31
CA ASP A 48 -12.15 4.17 3.62
C ASP A 48 -11.71 2.91 4.39
N HIS A 49 -11.70 2.95 5.73
CA HIS A 49 -11.42 1.78 6.56
C HIS A 49 -12.45 0.66 6.40
N ILE A 50 -13.75 1.01 6.42
CA ILE A 50 -14.84 0.04 6.22
C ILE A 50 -14.72 -0.65 4.86
N ALA A 51 -14.25 0.05 3.82
CA ALA A 51 -14.10 -0.53 2.49
C ALA A 51 -12.95 -1.55 2.39
N ILE A 52 -11.92 -1.43 3.23
CA ILE A 52 -10.67 -2.20 3.12
C ILE A 52 -10.58 -3.29 4.21
N SER A 53 -11.05 -2.98 5.42
CA SER A 53 -10.88 -3.83 6.60
C SER A 53 -12.18 -4.54 6.97
N ARG A 54 -12.07 -5.85 7.21
CA ARG A 54 -13.14 -6.68 7.81
C ARG A 54 -13.29 -6.48 9.32
N PHE A 55 -12.33 -5.83 9.97
CA PHE A 55 -12.29 -5.67 11.43
C PHE A 55 -12.63 -4.24 11.84
N ALA A 56 -13.26 -4.13 13.01
CA ALA A 56 -13.64 -2.84 13.59
C ALA A 56 -12.42 -1.89 13.68
N PRO A 57 -12.61 -0.60 13.35
CA PRO A 57 -11.54 0.39 13.39
C PRO A 57 -11.08 0.63 14.82
N ARG A 58 -9.79 0.94 14.95
CA ARG A 58 -9.23 1.55 16.15
C ARG A 58 -9.33 3.07 16.01
N ILE A 59 -9.18 3.78 17.13
CA ILE A 59 -9.13 5.25 17.14
C ILE A 59 -8.06 5.76 16.15
N ALA A 60 -6.90 5.11 16.12
CA ALA A 60 -5.79 5.39 15.19
C ALA A 60 -6.21 5.43 13.71
N ASP A 61 -7.09 4.52 13.29
CA ASP A 61 -7.52 4.40 11.89
C ASP A 61 -8.42 5.56 11.46
N VAL A 62 -9.12 6.16 12.43
CA VAL A 62 -10.02 7.30 12.21
C VAL A 62 -9.27 8.62 12.32
N ILE A 63 -8.29 8.72 13.24
CA ILE A 63 -7.52 9.96 13.47
C ILE A 63 -6.40 10.19 12.46
N ARG A 64 -6.01 9.18 11.69
CA ARG A 64 -4.86 9.24 10.78
C ARG A 64 -4.88 10.50 9.92
N GLU A 65 -3.74 11.17 9.88
CA GLU A 65 -3.58 12.34 9.04
C GLU A 65 -3.27 11.98 7.59
N ASP A 66 -2.57 10.86 7.43
CA ASP A 66 -1.99 10.41 6.18
C ASP A 66 -2.99 9.50 5.47
N ARG A 67 -3.90 10.08 4.68
CA ARG A 67 -4.74 9.29 3.75
C ARG A 67 -3.91 8.66 2.63
N LEU A 68 -2.77 9.27 2.34
CA LEU A 68 -1.80 8.83 1.36
C LEU A 68 -0.59 8.39 2.17
N GLN A 69 -0.59 7.17 2.70
CA GLN A 69 0.72 6.60 2.99
C GLN A 69 1.49 6.61 1.66
N PRO A 70 2.70 7.18 1.63
CA PRO A 70 3.55 6.99 0.47
C PRO A 70 3.66 5.47 0.28
N GLN A 71 3.43 5.00 -0.94
CA GLN A 71 3.72 3.61 -1.29
C GLN A 71 5.07 3.26 -0.68
N SER A 72 5.17 2.09 -0.04
CA SER A 72 6.46 1.65 0.50
C SER A 72 7.51 1.80 -0.59
N VAL A 73 8.73 2.21 -0.27
CA VAL A 73 9.81 2.34 -1.27
C VAL A 73 9.92 1.07 -2.13
N TYR A 74 9.64 -0.10 -1.54
CA TYR A 74 9.53 -1.38 -2.21
C TYR A 74 8.38 -1.48 -3.22
N ASP A 75 7.21 -0.95 -2.90
CA ASP A 75 6.04 -0.95 -3.79
C ASP A 75 6.31 -0.07 -5.02
N ILE A 76 6.94 1.10 -4.81
CA ILE A 76 7.35 2.01 -5.88
C ILE A 76 8.36 1.32 -6.79
N GLN A 77 9.42 0.74 -6.22
CA GLN A 77 10.46 0.08 -7.00
C GLN A 77 9.96 -1.13 -7.77
N ARG A 78 8.98 -1.86 -7.22
CA ARG A 78 8.32 -2.96 -7.93
C ARG A 78 7.55 -2.47 -9.15
N LEU A 79 6.82 -1.35 -9.02
CA LEU A 79 6.06 -0.77 -10.12
C LEU A 79 6.99 -0.23 -11.22
N GLU A 80 8.07 0.45 -10.84
CA GLU A 80 9.09 0.93 -11.79
C GLU A 80 9.68 -0.23 -12.61
N ASN A 81 10.15 -1.30 -11.96
CA ASN A 81 10.69 -2.47 -12.65
C ASN A 81 9.67 -3.13 -13.59
N GLN A 82 8.38 -3.13 -13.24
CA GLN A 82 7.32 -3.66 -14.10
C GLN A 82 7.11 -2.78 -15.32
N MET A 83 7.17 -1.45 -15.16
CA MET A 83 7.07 -0.52 -16.27
C MET A 83 8.25 -0.65 -17.23
N ASP A 84 9.48 -0.71 -16.71
CA ASP A 84 10.69 -0.88 -17.53
C ASP A 84 10.65 -2.18 -18.34
N MET A 85 10.16 -3.27 -17.74
CA MET A 85 9.96 -4.55 -18.44
C MET A 85 8.97 -4.43 -19.60
N LEU A 86 7.84 -3.77 -19.38
CA LEU A 86 6.81 -3.58 -20.40
C LEU A 86 7.31 -2.68 -21.54
N GLU A 87 8.07 -1.62 -21.22
CA GLU A 87 8.69 -0.76 -22.22
C GLU A 87 9.67 -1.55 -23.10
N LEU A 88 10.50 -2.41 -22.49
CA LEU A 88 11.41 -3.27 -23.23
C LEU A 88 10.67 -4.28 -24.12
N GLU A 89 9.58 -4.87 -23.63
CA GLU A 89 8.71 -5.75 -24.42
C GLU A 89 8.08 -5.00 -25.60
N GLU A 90 7.55 -3.80 -25.37
CA GLU A 90 6.98 -2.95 -26.42
C GLU A 90 8.04 -2.59 -27.47
N TYR A 91 9.24 -2.21 -27.04
CA TYR A 91 10.37 -1.94 -27.91
C TYR A 91 10.71 -3.14 -28.80
N HIS A 92 10.77 -4.35 -28.22
CA HIS A 92 11.02 -5.58 -28.98
C HIS A 92 9.90 -5.93 -29.98
N LEU A 93 8.67 -5.55 -29.69
CA LEU A 93 7.50 -5.85 -30.53
C LEU A 93 7.28 -4.81 -31.64
N THR A 94 7.53 -3.53 -31.34
CA THR A 94 7.21 -2.40 -32.23
C THR A 94 8.39 -1.98 -33.09
N GLU A 95 9.60 -2.02 -32.55
CA GLU A 95 10.80 -1.83 -33.34
C GLU A 95 11.30 -3.16 -33.88
N ASN A 96 11.90 -3.13 -35.08
CA ASN A 96 12.68 -4.26 -35.60
C ASN A 96 14.00 -4.37 -34.81
N ALA A 97 13.90 -4.59 -33.48
CA ALA A 97 15.03 -4.81 -32.61
C ALA A 97 15.80 -6.01 -33.16
N LYS A 98 16.92 -5.72 -33.84
CA LYS A 98 17.73 -6.77 -34.44
C LYS A 98 18.27 -7.62 -33.29
N PRO A 99 18.19 -8.96 -33.38
CA PRO A 99 18.75 -9.81 -32.36
C PRO A 99 20.22 -9.45 -32.15
N MET A 100 20.69 -9.52 -30.90
CA MET A 100 22.08 -9.26 -30.55
C MET A 100 23.01 -9.99 -31.53
N PRO A 101 23.97 -9.30 -32.18
CA PRO A 101 24.87 -9.91 -33.15
C PRO A 101 25.59 -11.15 -32.57
N ASP A 102 25.71 -12.21 -33.36
CA ASP A 102 26.18 -13.52 -32.86
C ASP A 102 27.55 -13.46 -32.19
N TYR A 103 28.49 -12.69 -32.75
CA TYR A 103 29.81 -12.48 -32.15
C TYR A 103 29.76 -11.85 -30.75
N VAL A 104 28.83 -10.91 -30.52
CA VAL A 104 28.65 -10.28 -29.20
C VAL A 104 28.05 -11.29 -28.22
N ARG A 105 27.12 -12.12 -28.68
CA ARG A 105 26.50 -13.20 -27.89
C ARG A 105 27.55 -14.22 -27.45
N GLU A 106 28.41 -14.65 -28.36
CA GLU A 106 29.51 -15.59 -28.08
C GLU A 106 30.53 -15.01 -27.09
N GLN A 107 30.92 -13.74 -27.25
CA GLN A 107 31.81 -13.07 -26.29
C GLN A 107 31.20 -12.98 -24.89
N LEU A 108 29.92 -12.64 -24.78
CA LEU A 108 29.20 -12.60 -23.50
C LEU A 108 29.11 -13.99 -22.87
N GLN A 109 28.72 -15.01 -23.64
CA GLN A 109 28.67 -16.39 -23.13
C GLN A 109 30.05 -16.87 -22.64
N ALA A 110 31.12 -16.56 -23.36
CA ALA A 110 32.48 -16.92 -22.96
C ALA A 110 32.93 -16.18 -21.70
N THR A 111 32.56 -14.91 -21.53
CA THR A 111 32.90 -14.13 -20.32
C THR A 111 32.11 -14.58 -19.10
N PHE A 112 30.79 -14.79 -19.22
CA PHE A 112 29.97 -15.33 -18.13
C PHE A 112 30.35 -16.77 -17.74
N SER A 113 30.76 -17.60 -18.70
CA SER A 113 31.25 -18.96 -18.40
C SER A 113 32.56 -18.94 -17.63
N LYS A 114 33.42 -17.95 -17.85
CA LYS A 114 34.65 -17.73 -17.07
C LYS A 114 34.38 -17.14 -15.68
N LEU A 115 33.29 -16.40 -15.53
CA LEU A 115 32.86 -15.78 -14.26
C LEU A 115 32.06 -16.72 -13.36
N LYS A 116 31.53 -17.84 -13.88
CA LYS A 116 30.97 -18.91 -13.06
C LYS A 116 32.07 -19.48 -12.17
N VAL A 117 32.08 -19.06 -10.91
CA VAL A 117 32.89 -19.66 -9.84
C VAL A 117 32.53 -21.14 -9.74
N ASN A 118 33.53 -22.01 -9.78
CA ASN A 118 33.34 -23.44 -9.57
C ASN A 118 32.78 -23.67 -8.16
N PRO A 119 31.66 -24.39 -8.01
CA PRO A 119 31.12 -24.70 -6.69
C PRO A 119 31.98 -25.67 -5.86
N ASP A 120 33.09 -26.18 -6.41
CA ASP A 120 34.01 -27.14 -5.78
C ASP A 120 35.25 -26.49 -5.12
N GLU A 121 35.38 -25.16 -5.14
CA GLU A 121 36.38 -24.46 -4.31
C GLU A 121 35.69 -23.86 -3.09
N SER A 122 35.42 -24.69 -2.08
CA SER A 122 35.02 -24.32 -0.71
C SER A 122 35.77 -25.18 0.30
#